data_AF-A0A8X8GE28-F1
#
_entry.id   AF-A0A8X8GE28-F1
#
_cell.length_a   1.000
_cell.length_b   1.000
_cell.length_c   1.000
_cell.angle_alpha   90.00
_cell.angle_beta   90.00
_cell.angle_gamma   90.00
#
_symmetry.space_group_name_H-M   'P 1'
#
loop_
_entity.id
_entity.type
_entity.pdbx_description
1 polymer ?
#
loop_
_entity_poly.entity_id
_entity_poly.type
_entity_poly.pdbx_seq_one_letter_code
_entity_poly.pdbx_strand_id
1 'polypeptide(L)'
;MTQRPKRLNKAWQDLREALEGLRTRIVQSEAAQLPLLEQQDPSLPWHPGIRNMLHYLALRSVDLRPLQGALSDAGLSSLGRAESHVLDSVQCTLQILYA
;
A
#
# COMPACT_ATOMS: atom_id res chain seq x y z
N MET A 1 2.24 7.62 31.18
CA MET A 1 1.06 7.03 30.50
C MET A 1 0.30 8.16 29.81
N THR A 2 0.73 8.53 28.61
CA THR A 2 0.14 9.63 27.83
C THR A 2 -1.08 9.10 27.07
N GLN A 3 -2.29 9.41 27.56
CA GLN A 3 -3.50 9.14 26.79
C GLN A 3 -3.47 10.00 25.52
N ARG A 4 -3.29 9.35 24.37
CA ARG A 4 -3.41 9.97 23.06
C ARG A 4 -4.87 10.47 22.92
N PRO A 5 -5.11 11.73 22.48
CA PRO A 5 -6.45 12.31 22.40
C PRO A 5 -7.41 11.41 21.61
N LYS A 6 -8.67 11.27 22.03
CA LYS A 6 -9.67 10.41 21.34
C LYS A 6 -9.77 10.66 19.83
N ARG A 7 -9.61 11.91 19.38
CA ARG A 7 -9.60 12.28 17.95
C ARG A 7 -8.40 11.70 17.20
N LEU A 8 -7.22 11.68 17.84
CA LEU A 8 -6.03 11.04 17.28
C LEU A 8 -6.20 9.52 17.19
N ASN A 9 -6.88 8.89 18.17
CA ASN A 9 -7.14 7.45 18.10
C ASN A 9 -8.02 7.07 16.91
N LYS A 10 -9.09 7.85 16.65
CA LYS A 10 -9.95 7.61 15.48
C LYS A 10 -9.20 7.82 14.16
N ALA A 11 -8.45 8.93 14.03
CA ALA A 11 -7.68 9.21 12.82
C ALA A 11 -6.62 8.12 12.54
N TRP A 12 -5.97 7.60 13.59
CA TRP A 12 -5.03 6.48 13.48
C TRP A 12 -5.69 5.17 13.03
N GLN A 13 -6.89 4.89 13.54
CA GLN A 13 -7.69 3.74 13.10
C GLN A 13 -8.12 3.88 11.65
N ASP A 14 -8.68 5.03 11.27
CA ASP A 14 -9.11 5.32 9.90
C ASP A 14 -7.94 5.18 8.90
N LEU A 15 -6.75 5.70 9.25
CA LEU A 15 -5.53 5.56 8.45
C LEU A 15 -5.09 4.10 8.27
N ARG A 16 -5.15 3.32 9.35
CA ARG A 16 -4.79 1.90 9.33
C ARG A 16 -5.74 1.10 8.46
N GLU A 17 -7.04 1.32 8.60
CA GLU A 17 -8.06 0.66 7.77
C GLU A 17 -7.88 1.01 6.29
N ALA A 18 -7.66 2.27 5.96
CA ALA A 18 -7.42 2.71 4.59
C ALA A 18 -6.16 2.07 3.98
N LEU A 19 -5.06 2.00 4.73
CA LEU A 19 -3.83 1.35 4.26
C LEU A 19 -3.94 -0.17 4.15
N GLU A 20 -4.66 -0.84 5.07
CA GLU A 20 -4.94 -2.28 4.94
C GLU A 20 -5.81 -2.57 3.71
N GLY A 21 -6.79 -1.72 3.43
CA GLY A 21 -7.59 -1.79 2.20
C GLY A 21 -6.71 -1.65 0.95
N LEU A 22 -5.79 -0.68 0.95
CA LEU A 22 -4.85 -0.49 -0.15
C LEU A 22 -3.91 -1.69 -0.34
N ARG A 23 -3.32 -2.20 0.75
CA ARG A 23 -2.46 -3.39 0.75
C ARG A 23 -3.21 -4.60 0.19
N THR A 24 -4.43 -4.82 0.65
CA THR A 24 -5.29 -5.92 0.20
C THR A 24 -5.52 -5.85 -1.31
N ARG A 25 -5.85 -4.66 -1.83
CA ARG A 25 -6.05 -4.45 -3.27
C ARG A 25 -4.79 -4.72 -4.08
N ILE A 26 -3.62 -4.28 -3.60
CA ILE A 26 -2.32 -4.52 -4.25
C ILE A 26 -2.04 -6.03 -4.36
N VAL A 27 -2.18 -6.76 -3.26
CA VAL A 27 -1.92 -8.20 -3.21
C VAL A 27 -2.93 -8.99 -4.06
N GLN A 28 -4.21 -8.61 -4.02
CA GLN A 28 -5.24 -9.24 -4.86
C GLN A 28 -4.99 -9.01 -6.35
N SER A 29 -4.56 -7.80 -6.73
CA SER A 29 -4.21 -7.46 -8.11
C SER A 29 -3.08 -8.34 -8.64
N GLU A 30 -2.03 -8.54 -7.84
CA GLU A 30 -0.94 -9.46 -8.17
C GLU A 30 -1.47 -10.90 -8.31
N ALA A 31 -2.20 -11.39 -7.32
CA ALA A 31 -2.72 -12.76 -7.31
C ALA A 31 -3.65 -13.06 -8.50
N ALA A 32 -4.41 -12.06 -8.98
CA ALA A 32 -5.30 -12.20 -10.12
C ALA A 32 -4.57 -12.17 -11.47
N GLN A 33 -3.53 -11.33 -11.60
CA GLN A 33 -2.89 -11.07 -12.89
C GLN A 33 -1.66 -11.94 -13.13
N LEU A 34 -0.90 -12.28 -12.09
CA LEU A 34 0.35 -13.03 -12.24
C LEU A 34 0.14 -14.40 -12.93
N PRO A 35 -0.90 -15.21 -12.61
CA PRO A 35 -1.13 -16.47 -13.31
C PRO A 35 -1.46 -16.28 -14.79
N LEU A 36 -2.13 -15.18 -15.15
CA LEU A 36 -2.46 -14.86 -16.55
C LEU A 36 -1.19 -14.50 -17.33
N LEU A 37 -0.27 -13.75 -16.72
CA LEU A 37 1.03 -13.44 -17.30
C LEU A 37 1.90 -14.69 -17.45
N GLU A 38 1.90 -15.56 -16.45
CA GLU A 38 2.64 -16.84 -16.49
C GLU A 38 2.16 -17.76 -17.61
N GLN A 39 0.85 -17.77 -17.89
CA GLN A 39 0.29 -18.52 -19.04
C GLN A 39 0.76 -17.97 -20.39
N GLN A 40 1.02 -16.67 -20.48
CA GLN A 40 1.50 -16.03 -21.71
C GLN A 40 3.01 -16.19 -21.88
N ASP A 41 3.77 -16.04 -20.79
CA ASP A 41 5.21 -16.24 -20.74
C ASP A 41 5.62 -16.76 -19.34
N PRO A 42 6.01 -18.05 -19.25
CA PRO A 42 6.43 -18.68 -17.99
C PRO A 42 7.66 -18.07 -17.33
N SER A 43 8.41 -17.20 -18.04
CA SER A 43 9.59 -16.53 -17.49
C SER A 43 9.24 -15.29 -16.65
N LEU A 44 8.07 -14.68 -16.85
CA LEU A 44 7.67 -13.42 -16.22
C LEU A 44 7.62 -13.46 -14.68
N PRO A 45 7.15 -14.52 -14.01
CA PRO A 45 7.11 -14.57 -12.55
C PRO A 45 8.48 -14.46 -11.87
N TRP A 46 9.56 -14.80 -12.59
CA TRP A 46 10.94 -14.74 -12.10
C TRP A 46 11.57 -13.35 -12.26
N HIS A 47 10.97 -12.48 -13.07
CA HIS A 47 11.49 -11.15 -13.28
C HIS A 47 11.15 -10.24 -12.08
N PRO A 48 12.15 -9.66 -11.40
CA PRO A 48 11.95 -8.95 -10.14
C PRO A 48 11.03 -7.73 -10.27
N GLY A 49 10.95 -7.13 -11.46
CA GLY A 49 10.09 -5.99 -11.73
C GLY A 49 8.61 -6.30 -11.96
N ILE A 50 8.23 -7.55 -12.28
CA ILE A 50 6.85 -7.87 -12.72
C ILE A 50 5.87 -7.74 -11.55
N ARG A 51 6.22 -8.26 -10.38
CA ARG A 51 5.35 -8.13 -9.19
C ARG A 51 5.18 -6.66 -8.80
N ASN A 52 6.27 -5.90 -8.74
CA ASN A 52 6.20 -4.47 -8.44
C ASN A 52 5.40 -3.68 -9.50
N MET A 53 5.47 -4.06 -10.78
CA MET A 53 4.63 -3.48 -11.82
C MET A 53 3.13 -3.73 -11.53
N LEU A 54 2.75 -4.96 -11.20
CA LEU A 54 1.35 -5.28 -10.84
C LEU A 54 0.89 -4.50 -9.60
N HIS A 55 1.78 -4.34 -8.61
CA HIS A 55 1.52 -3.53 -7.43
C HIS A 55 1.34 -2.05 -7.77
N TYR A 56 2.22 -1.51 -8.63
CA TYR A 56 2.16 -0.12 -9.09
C TYR A 56 0.87 0.17 -9.85
N LEU A 57 0.46 -0.71 -10.77
CA LEU A 57 -0.80 -0.57 -11.49
C LEU A 57 -2.01 -0.58 -10.53
N ALA A 58 -1.99 -1.46 -9.53
CA ALA A 58 -3.04 -1.50 -8.50
C ALA A 58 -3.08 -0.20 -7.69
N LEU A 59 -1.92 0.30 -7.24
CA LEU A 59 -1.77 1.55 -6.52
C LEU A 59 -2.31 2.74 -7.35
N ARG A 60 -1.95 2.80 -8.63
CA ARG A 60 -2.34 3.90 -9.53
C ARG A 60 -3.81 3.86 -9.95
N SER A 61 -4.49 2.74 -9.73
CA SER A 61 -5.94 2.57 -9.96
C SER A 61 -6.81 3.20 -8.86
N VAL A 62 -6.21 3.74 -7.79
CA VAL A 62 -6.90 4.32 -6.64
C VAL A 62 -6.63 5.82 -6.54
N ASP A 63 -7.64 6.60 -6.17
CA ASP A 63 -7.41 7.99 -5.78
C ASP A 63 -6.74 8.05 -4.40
N LEU A 64 -5.42 8.24 -4.41
CA LEU A 64 -4.63 8.30 -3.18
C LEU A 64 -4.63 9.67 -2.51
N ARG A 65 -5.19 10.72 -3.13
CA ARG A 65 -5.11 12.09 -2.58
C ARG A 65 -5.66 12.20 -1.15
N PRO A 66 -6.83 11.59 -0.81
CA PRO A 66 -7.34 11.65 0.56
C PRO A 66 -6.40 10.94 1.57
N LEU A 67 -5.90 9.75 1.19
CA LEU A 67 -5.01 8.97 2.06
C LEU A 67 -3.65 9.67 2.26
N GLN A 68 -3.08 10.23 1.19
CA GLN A 68 -1.82 10.97 1.25
C GLN A 68 -1.93 12.24 2.11
N GLY A 69 -3.05 12.95 2.02
CA GLY A 69 -3.35 14.08 2.90
C GLY A 69 -3.37 13.66 4.36
N ALA A 70 -4.13 12.60 4.68
CA ALA A 70 -4.24 12.10 6.05
C ALA A 70 -2.90 11.58 6.61
N LEU A 71 -2.07 10.92 5.80
CA LEU A 71 -0.71 10.50 6.20
C LEU A 71 0.18 11.70 6.49
N SER A 72 0.12 12.72 5.64
CA SER A 72 0.91 13.96 5.80
C SER A 72 0.49 14.73 7.05
N ASP A 73 -0.81 14.83 7.32
CA ASP A 73 -1.36 15.46 8.52
C ASP A 73 -0.93 14.71 9.81
N ALA A 74 -0.68 13.40 9.70
CA ALA A 74 -0.16 12.57 10.79
C ALA A 74 1.39 12.62 10.91
N GLY A 75 2.09 13.38 10.06
CA GLY A 75 3.55 13.46 10.02
C GLY A 75 4.23 12.21 9.46
N LEU A 76 3.49 11.36 8.75
CA LEU A 76 4.00 10.14 8.12
C LEU A 76 4.43 10.42 6.68
N SER A 77 5.46 9.70 6.24
CA SER A 77 5.97 9.79 4.87
C SER A 77 4.87 9.52 3.85
N SER A 78 4.75 10.38 2.85
CA SER A 78 3.86 10.13 1.71
C SER A 78 4.29 8.86 0.95
N LEU A 79 3.34 8.13 0.36
CA LEU A 79 3.62 7.03 -0.59
C LEU A 79 4.20 7.53 -1.93
N GLY A 80 4.59 8.81 -2.05
CA GLY A 80 5.09 9.42 -3.28
C GLY A 80 6.43 8.87 -3.78
N ARG A 81 7.15 8.10 -2.95
CA ARG A 81 8.36 7.36 -3.33
C ARG A 81 8.16 5.84 -3.43
N ALA A 82 6.92 5.37 -3.34
CA ALA A 82 6.62 3.95 -3.32
C ALA A 82 6.81 3.27 -4.68
N GLU A 83 6.94 4.01 -5.78
CA GLU A 83 6.91 3.45 -7.15
C GLU A 83 7.89 2.29 -7.38
N SER A 84 9.10 2.38 -6.81
CA SER A 84 10.12 1.32 -6.94
C SER A 84 9.86 0.10 -6.06
N HIS A 85 9.11 0.25 -4.97
CA HIS A 85 8.88 -0.78 -3.94
C HIS A 85 7.50 -0.60 -3.31
N VAL A 86 6.44 -0.84 -4.09
CA VAL A 86 5.08 -0.41 -3.74
C VAL A 86 4.55 -1.13 -2.51
N LEU A 87 4.59 -2.47 -2.52
CA LEU A 87 4.06 -3.27 -1.41
C LEU A 87 4.86 -3.05 -0.13
N ASP A 88 6.19 -3.04 -0.22
CA ASP A 88 7.07 -2.80 0.93
C ASP A 88 6.82 -1.44 1.57
N SER A 89 6.66 -0.39 0.75
CA SER A 89 6.38 0.97 1.24
C SER A 89 5.07 1.01 2.03
N VAL A 90 4.01 0.38 1.52
CA VAL A 90 2.71 0.29 2.21
C VAL A 90 2.83 -0.50 3.50
N GLN A 91 3.56 -1.61 3.49
CA GLN A 91 3.77 -2.44 4.68
C GLN A 91 4.58 -1.72 5.77
N CYS A 92 5.64 -1.01 5.40
CA CYS A 92 6.41 -0.21 6.36
C CYS A 92 5.54 0.88 7.02
N THR A 93 4.69 1.57 6.25
CA THR A 93 3.76 2.54 6.85
C THR A 93 2.75 1.87 7.77
N LEU A 94 2.22 0.70 7.40
CA LEU A 94 1.35 -0.08 8.28
C LEU A 94 2.05 -0.50 9.59
N GLN A 95 3.31 -0.93 9.53
CA GLN A 95 4.08 -1.28 10.73
C GLN A 95 4.19 -0.10 11.71
N ILE A 96 4.39 1.13 11.20
CA ILE A 96 4.39 2.34 12.04
C ILE A 96 3.03 2.58 12.69
N LEU A 97 1.93 2.29 11.97
CA LEU A 97 0.58 2.43 12.50
C LEU A 97 0.18 1.36 13.51
N TYR A 98 0.87 0.21 13.53
CA TYR A 98 0.67 -0.87 14.50
C TYR A 98 1.50 -0.72 15.77
N ALA A 99 2.59 0.05 15.72
CA ALA A 99 3.43 0.37 16.88
C ALA A 99 2.72 1.28 17.89
#